data_AF-A0A7S3P2P9-F1
#
_entry.id   AF-A0A7S3P2P9-F1
#
_cell.length_a   1.000
_cell.length_b   1.000
_cell.length_c   1.000
_cell.angle_alpha   90.00
_cell.angle_beta   90.00
_cell.angle_gamma   90.00
#
_symmetry.space_group_name_H-M   'P 1'
#
loop_
_entity.id
_entity.type
_entity.pdbx_description
1 polymer ?
#
loop_
_entity_poly.entity_id
_entity_poly.type
_entity_poly.pdbx_seq_one_letter_code
_entity_poly.pdbx_strand_id
1 'polypeptide(L)'
;WYVIDHLNMINRSGHSFFRKMFLSMLYAYMLVNFVFSLVLVGSLYGAFSIFVSEYFDEEECGSFGGARILETAYLSLLFIFILMSITKPISKSGWIYSLFVVFFGIFIFISIAVGLNFFWKNRESVWIAIMLGATLVGSYILPPIFNWNRMNLCKYFFGAIILVFLSPTYVNIIIIYSMANLHDVSWGNRETDETNAEATKRALEQFRALYLIVWIAANVAYGYTIIYITDTNQTFFVLILTVFVSGQVLIKLVSAVIYFFYEKYT
;
A
#
# COMPACT_ATOMS: atom_id res chain seq x y z
N TRP A 1 17.45 -6.04 7.43
CA TRP A 1 18.93 -5.99 7.37
C TRP A 1 19.55 -7.38 7.42
N TYR A 2 19.36 -8.19 8.47
CA TYR A 2 19.88 -9.57 8.54
C TYR A 2 19.61 -10.45 7.29
N VAL A 3 18.41 -10.37 6.70
CA VAL A 3 18.03 -11.15 5.51
C VAL A 3 18.70 -10.66 4.22
N ILE A 4 19.10 -9.38 4.14
CA ILE A 4 19.78 -8.80 2.97
C ILE A 4 21.26 -9.20 2.98
N ASP A 5 21.92 -9.09 4.14
CA ASP A 5 23.34 -9.43 4.28
C ASP A 5 23.62 -10.93 4.08
N HIS A 6 22.58 -11.76 4.27
CA HIS A 6 22.67 -13.21 4.14
C HIS A 6 22.05 -13.75 2.84
N LEU A 7 21.86 -12.92 1.81
CA LEU A 7 21.45 -13.35 0.46
C LEU A 7 22.29 -14.52 -0.07
N ASN A 8 23.59 -14.51 0.24
CA ASN A 8 24.52 -15.59 -0.12
C ASN A 8 24.21 -16.95 0.55
N MET A 9 23.36 -17.01 1.59
CA MET A 9 22.93 -18.28 2.19
C MET A 9 22.08 -19.11 1.22
N ILE A 10 21.27 -18.48 0.35
CA ILE A 10 20.48 -19.22 -0.64
C ILE A 10 21.43 -19.98 -1.59
N ASN A 11 22.48 -19.30 -2.04
CA ASN A 11 23.49 -19.90 -2.92
C ASN A 11 24.30 -21.00 -2.23
N ARG A 12 24.59 -20.84 -0.93
CA ARG A 12 25.31 -21.82 -0.10
C ARG A 12 24.44 -23.00 0.38
N SER A 13 23.13 -22.94 0.23
CA SER A 13 22.23 -24.03 0.63
C SER A 13 22.45 -25.30 -0.18
N GLY A 14 22.18 -26.48 0.38
CA GLY A 14 22.24 -27.78 -0.31
C GLY A 14 21.07 -28.06 -1.26
N HIS A 15 20.26 -27.05 -1.60
CA HIS A 15 19.09 -27.22 -2.46
C HIS A 15 19.45 -27.42 -3.95
N SER A 16 18.55 -28.06 -4.68
CA SER A 16 18.64 -28.18 -6.14
C SER A 16 18.61 -26.80 -6.82
N PHE A 17 19.19 -26.71 -8.02
CA PHE A 17 19.28 -25.46 -8.79
C PHE A 17 17.91 -24.77 -8.95
N PHE A 18 16.89 -25.51 -9.36
CA PHE A 18 15.54 -24.95 -9.56
C PHE A 18 14.93 -24.40 -8.27
N ARG A 19 15.17 -25.06 -7.12
CA ARG A 19 14.69 -24.57 -5.82
C ARG A 19 15.41 -23.28 -5.42
N LYS A 20 16.72 -23.17 -5.67
CA LYS A 20 17.48 -21.92 -5.45
C LYS A 20 16.97 -20.77 -6.33
N MET A 21 16.69 -21.06 -7.59
CA MET A 21 16.13 -20.07 -8.53
C MET A 21 14.77 -19.56 -8.04
N PHE A 22 13.85 -20.44 -7.65
CA PHE A 22 12.54 -20.05 -7.14
C PHE A 22 12.62 -19.25 -5.84
N LEU A 23 13.46 -19.67 -4.89
CA LEU A 23 13.69 -18.93 -3.65
C LEU A 23 14.28 -17.53 -3.91
N SER A 24 15.18 -17.40 -4.88
CA SER A 24 15.76 -16.11 -5.27
C SER A 24 14.72 -15.19 -5.92
N MET A 25 13.85 -15.73 -6.78
CA MET A 25 12.74 -14.98 -7.37
C MET A 25 11.73 -14.52 -6.31
N LEU A 26 11.36 -15.40 -5.37
CA LEU A 26 10.48 -15.05 -4.25
C LEU A 26 11.09 -13.96 -3.36
N TYR A 27 12.39 -14.04 -3.08
CA TYR A 27 13.09 -13.02 -2.33
C TYR A 27 13.08 -11.67 -3.06
N ALA A 28 13.39 -11.65 -4.36
CA ALA A 28 13.36 -10.44 -5.17
C ALA A 28 11.95 -9.82 -5.18
N TYR A 29 10.91 -10.64 -5.32
CA TYR A 29 9.52 -10.21 -5.23
C TYR A 29 9.18 -9.59 -3.86
N MET A 30 9.60 -10.22 -2.74
CA MET A 30 9.39 -9.67 -1.40
C MET A 30 10.17 -8.36 -1.20
N LEU A 31 11.38 -8.25 -1.74
CA LEU A 31 12.19 -7.03 -1.70
C LEU A 31 11.50 -5.88 -2.45
N VAL A 32 10.98 -6.14 -3.65
CA VAL A 32 10.23 -5.14 -4.43
C VAL A 32 8.98 -4.69 -3.67
N ASN A 33 8.21 -5.62 -3.10
CA ASN A 33 7.04 -5.27 -2.28
C ASN A 33 7.43 -4.46 -1.04
N PHE A 34 8.55 -4.79 -0.40
CA PHE A 34 9.06 -4.03 0.73
C PHE A 34 9.43 -2.60 0.32
N VAL A 35 10.19 -2.41 -0.77
CA VAL A 35 10.55 -1.07 -1.27
C VAL A 35 9.31 -0.28 -1.64
N PHE A 36 8.34 -0.89 -2.33
CA PHE A 36 7.07 -0.24 -2.67
C PHE A 36 6.23 0.10 -1.43
N SER A 37 6.29 -0.72 -0.38
CA SER A 37 5.58 -0.45 0.87
C SER A 37 6.02 0.85 1.56
N LEU A 38 7.25 1.32 1.28
CA LEU A 38 7.76 2.59 1.82
C LEU A 38 7.03 3.81 1.24
N VAL A 39 6.49 3.71 0.02
CA VAL A 39 5.80 4.81 -0.67
C VAL A 39 4.29 4.58 -0.82
N LEU A 40 3.75 3.58 -0.13
CA LEU A 40 2.38 3.11 -0.32
C LEU A 40 1.32 4.16 0.08
N VAL A 41 1.62 4.98 1.10
CA VAL A 41 0.72 6.07 1.54
C VAL A 41 0.61 7.15 0.47
N GLY A 42 1.75 7.56 -0.10
CA GLY A 42 1.80 8.48 -1.23
C GLY A 42 1.14 7.91 -2.48
N SER A 43 1.32 6.61 -2.74
CA SER A 43 0.68 5.90 -3.85
C SER A 43 -0.85 5.89 -3.73
N LEU A 44 -1.40 5.62 -2.55
CA LEU A 44 -2.84 5.57 -2.32
C LEU A 44 -3.48 6.94 -2.45
N TYR A 45 -2.84 7.97 -1.88
CA TYR A 45 -3.27 9.36 -2.05
C TYR A 45 -3.21 9.80 -3.52
N GLY A 46 -2.10 9.52 -4.23
CA GLY A 46 -1.94 9.88 -5.64
C GLY A 46 -3.02 9.26 -6.53
N ALA A 47 -3.32 7.97 -6.34
CA ALA A 47 -4.39 7.29 -7.06
C ALA A 47 -5.77 7.91 -6.76
N PHE A 48 -6.05 8.25 -5.49
CA PHE A 48 -7.28 8.93 -5.10
C PHE A 48 -7.40 10.31 -5.77
N SER A 49 -6.33 11.11 -5.73
CA SER A 49 -6.31 12.45 -6.34
C SER A 49 -6.61 12.37 -7.83
N ILE A 50 -5.89 11.52 -8.57
CA ILE A 50 -6.09 11.37 -10.03
C ILE A 50 -7.55 11.05 -10.36
N PHE A 51 -8.14 10.07 -9.69
CA PHE A 51 -9.53 9.69 -9.98
C PHE A 51 -10.51 10.82 -9.64
N VAL A 52 -10.32 11.47 -8.50
CA VAL A 52 -11.19 12.57 -8.09
C VAL A 52 -11.05 13.78 -9.03
N SER A 53 -9.83 14.22 -9.37
CA SER A 53 -9.62 15.35 -10.27
C SER A 53 -10.23 15.11 -11.65
N GLU A 54 -10.17 13.89 -12.15
CA GLU A 54 -10.73 13.50 -13.46
C GLU A 54 -12.27 13.45 -13.49
N TYR A 55 -12.92 13.27 -12.35
CA TYR A 55 -14.38 13.18 -12.28
C TYR A 55 -15.07 14.53 -12.23
N PHE A 56 -14.41 15.53 -11.64
CA PHE A 56 -14.93 16.89 -11.57
C PHE A 56 -14.37 17.70 -12.75
N ASP A 57 -15.24 18.12 -13.68
CA ASP A 57 -14.84 18.91 -14.85
C ASP A 57 -14.20 20.26 -14.44
N GLU A 58 -13.22 20.72 -15.24
CA GLU A 58 -12.46 21.96 -14.99
C GLU A 58 -13.34 23.23 -14.88
N GLU A 59 -14.55 23.23 -15.46
CA GLU A 59 -15.43 24.42 -15.53
C GLU A 59 -16.11 24.79 -14.20
N GLU A 60 -16.19 23.89 -13.21
CA GLU A 60 -16.71 24.21 -11.86
C GLU A 60 -15.61 24.71 -10.88
N CYS A 61 -14.37 24.88 -11.37
CA CYS A 61 -13.21 25.21 -10.55
C CYS A 61 -13.10 26.69 -10.15
N GLY A 62 -13.96 27.13 -9.23
CA GLY A 62 -13.55 28.16 -8.27
C GLY A 62 -12.49 27.61 -7.30
N SER A 63 -12.02 28.45 -6.36
CA SER A 63 -11.12 28.01 -5.27
C SER A 63 -11.71 26.90 -4.37
N PHE A 64 -12.98 26.53 -4.58
CA PHE A 64 -13.77 25.55 -3.83
C PHE A 64 -14.37 24.44 -4.72
N GLY A 65 -13.70 24.06 -5.81
CA GLY A 65 -14.12 22.91 -6.62
C GLY A 65 -14.21 21.60 -5.81
N GLY A 66 -15.17 20.72 -6.15
CA GLY A 66 -15.43 19.48 -5.42
C GLY A 66 -14.22 18.56 -5.28
N ALA A 67 -13.38 18.47 -6.32
CA ALA A 67 -12.14 17.71 -6.28
C ALA A 67 -11.16 18.23 -5.22
N ARG A 68 -10.88 19.54 -5.22
CA ARG A 68 -9.96 20.18 -4.27
C ARG A 68 -10.43 20.03 -2.83
N ILE A 69 -11.74 20.09 -2.57
CA ILE A 69 -12.30 19.88 -1.23
C ILE A 69 -11.99 18.46 -0.75
N LEU A 70 -12.23 17.45 -1.59
CA LEU A 70 -12.00 16.05 -1.25
C LEU A 70 -10.50 15.73 -1.09
N GLU A 71 -9.65 16.24 -1.97
CA GLU A 71 -8.19 16.11 -1.87
C GLU A 71 -7.64 16.76 -0.61
N THR A 72 -8.06 18.00 -0.32
CA THR A 72 -7.65 18.74 0.87
C THR A 72 -8.16 18.05 2.14
N ALA A 73 -9.39 17.52 2.12
CA ALA A 73 -9.93 16.74 3.23
C ALA A 73 -9.08 15.48 3.49
N TYR A 74 -8.75 14.71 2.44
CA TYR A 74 -7.90 13.52 2.57
C TYR A 74 -6.52 13.85 3.13
N LEU A 75 -5.84 14.87 2.56
CA LEU A 75 -4.52 15.32 3.03
C LEU A 75 -4.56 15.83 4.48
N SER A 76 -5.60 16.59 4.84
CA SER A 76 -5.76 17.10 6.20
C SER A 76 -5.94 15.96 7.20
N LEU A 77 -6.71 14.92 6.85
CA LEU A 77 -6.86 13.72 7.68
C LEU A 77 -5.55 12.96 7.81
N LEU A 78 -4.77 12.78 6.73
CA LEU A 78 -3.43 12.20 6.81
C LEU A 78 -2.53 13.01 7.75
N PHE A 79 -2.51 14.34 7.61
CA PHE A 79 -1.68 15.21 8.43
C PHE A 79 -2.06 15.14 9.91
N ILE A 80 -3.36 15.26 10.23
CA ILE A 80 -3.86 15.14 11.61
C ILE A 80 -3.53 13.74 12.17
N PHE A 81 -3.67 12.69 11.36
CA PHE A 81 -3.37 11.33 11.79
C PHE A 81 -1.88 11.11 12.10
N ILE A 82 -0.98 11.69 11.28
CA ILE A 82 0.47 11.69 11.55
C ILE A 82 0.76 12.39 12.88
N LEU A 83 0.22 13.60 13.09
CA LEU A 83 0.39 14.33 14.35
C LEU A 83 -0.13 13.54 15.55
N MET A 84 -1.27 12.87 15.40
CA MET A 84 -1.85 12.03 16.44
C MET A 84 -0.97 10.82 16.77
N SER A 85 -0.43 10.17 15.73
CA SER A 85 0.43 8.98 15.88
C SER A 85 1.76 9.29 16.58
N ILE A 86 2.23 10.54 16.49
CA ILE A 86 3.41 11.02 17.23
C ILE A 86 3.07 11.38 18.68
N THR A 87 1.89 11.98 18.92
CA THR A 87 1.55 12.59 20.21
C THR A 87 0.90 11.64 21.20
N LYS A 88 0.08 10.68 20.75
CA LYS A 88 -0.70 9.80 21.64
C LYS A 88 -0.67 8.34 21.19
N PRO A 89 -0.41 7.38 22.10
CA PRO A 89 -0.50 5.97 21.78
C PRO A 89 -1.95 5.56 21.48
N ILE A 90 -2.14 4.60 20.58
CA ILE A 90 -3.46 4.12 20.12
C ILE A 90 -4.37 3.73 21.29
N SER A 91 -3.81 3.06 22.32
CA SER A 91 -4.56 2.54 23.47
C SER A 91 -5.35 3.60 24.23
N LYS A 92 -4.92 4.87 24.19
CA LYS A 92 -5.57 5.97 24.90
C LYS A 92 -6.67 6.67 24.11
N SER A 93 -6.77 6.42 22.80
CA SER A 93 -7.64 7.20 21.91
C SER A 93 -8.36 6.35 20.87
N GLY A 94 -8.65 5.09 21.19
CA GLY A 94 -9.19 4.11 20.24
C GLY A 94 -10.41 4.60 19.44
N TRP A 95 -11.32 5.37 20.04
CA TRP A 95 -12.49 5.92 19.34
C TRP A 95 -12.12 6.85 18.19
N ILE A 96 -11.12 7.73 18.37
CA ILE A 96 -10.67 8.65 17.32
C ILE A 96 -9.98 7.86 16.19
N TYR A 97 -9.20 6.83 16.52
CA TYR A 97 -8.62 5.93 15.52
C TYR A 97 -9.71 5.20 14.72
N SER A 98 -10.78 4.74 15.37
CA SER A 98 -11.94 4.15 14.68
C SER A 98 -12.63 5.15 13.73
N LEU A 99 -12.66 6.43 14.08
CA LEU A 99 -13.20 7.47 13.20
C LEU A 99 -12.36 7.64 11.93
N PHE A 100 -11.03 7.61 12.03
CA PHE A 100 -10.15 7.62 10.86
C PHE A 100 -10.33 6.39 9.97
N VAL A 101 -10.53 5.21 10.56
CA VAL A 101 -10.85 3.98 9.81
C VAL A 101 -12.10 4.19 8.96
N VAL A 102 -13.15 4.78 9.52
CA VAL A 102 -14.39 5.05 8.78
C VAL A 102 -14.18 6.07 7.68
N PHE A 103 -13.51 7.20 7.96
CA PHE A 103 -13.26 8.22 6.94
C PHE A 103 -12.41 7.70 5.78
N PHE A 104 -11.28 7.06 6.05
CA PHE A 104 -10.46 6.50 4.98
C PHE A 104 -11.17 5.37 4.22
N GLY A 105 -11.99 4.57 4.91
CA GLY A 105 -12.86 3.57 4.27
C GLY A 105 -13.91 4.15 3.33
N ILE A 106 -14.45 5.34 3.64
CA ILE A 106 -15.34 6.08 2.71
C ILE A 106 -14.55 6.55 1.49
N PHE A 107 -13.35 7.10 1.67
CA PHE A 107 -12.53 7.60 0.56
C PHE A 107 -12.16 6.51 -0.45
N ILE A 108 -11.89 5.27 -0.02
CA ILE A 108 -11.59 4.19 -0.98
C ILE A 108 -12.82 3.80 -1.81
N PHE A 109 -14.02 3.84 -1.25
CA PHE A 109 -15.23 3.59 -2.03
C PHE A 109 -15.54 4.72 -3.00
N ILE A 110 -15.32 5.97 -2.61
CA ILE A 110 -15.38 7.11 -3.54
C ILE A 110 -14.39 6.90 -4.68
N SER A 111 -13.13 6.58 -4.35
CA SER A 111 -12.06 6.32 -5.32
C SER A 111 -12.43 5.22 -6.33
N ILE A 112 -12.97 4.10 -5.85
CA ILE A 112 -13.41 2.98 -6.70
C ILE A 112 -14.58 3.39 -7.59
N ALA A 113 -15.61 4.04 -7.03
CA ALA A 113 -16.80 4.45 -7.78
C ALA A 113 -16.44 5.42 -8.91
N VAL A 114 -15.59 6.40 -8.60
CA VAL A 114 -15.10 7.39 -9.55
C VAL A 114 -14.17 6.76 -10.59
N GLY A 115 -13.22 5.92 -10.17
CA GLY A 115 -12.33 5.21 -11.09
C GLY A 115 -13.08 4.31 -12.07
N LEU A 116 -14.15 3.63 -11.63
CA LEU A 116 -15.02 2.87 -12.52
C LEU A 116 -15.74 3.77 -13.53
N ASN A 117 -16.18 4.97 -13.13
CA ASN A 117 -16.78 5.94 -14.03
C ASN A 117 -15.80 6.40 -15.13
N PHE A 118 -14.57 6.73 -14.73
CA PHE A 118 -13.49 7.12 -15.65
C PHE A 118 -13.25 6.06 -16.73
N PHE A 119 -13.06 4.79 -16.33
CA PHE A 119 -12.82 3.71 -17.30
C PHE A 119 -14.04 3.40 -18.17
N TRP A 120 -15.25 3.68 -17.68
CA TRP A 120 -16.48 3.50 -18.47
C TRP A 120 -16.59 4.54 -19.60
N LYS A 121 -16.19 5.79 -19.33
CA LYS A 121 -16.22 6.90 -20.30
C LYS A 121 -15.06 6.84 -21.29
N ASN A 122 -13.84 6.56 -20.83
CA ASN A 122 -12.63 6.65 -21.64
C ASN A 122 -12.31 5.34 -22.38
N ARG A 123 -12.70 5.30 -23.67
CA ARG A 123 -12.48 4.16 -24.60
C ARG A 123 -11.04 4.03 -25.11
N GLU A 124 -10.21 5.07 -25.01
CA GLU A 124 -8.82 5.03 -25.51
C GLU A 124 -7.87 4.32 -24.52
N SER A 125 -8.20 4.33 -23.23
CA SER A 125 -7.40 3.72 -22.15
C SER A 125 -7.79 2.27 -21.83
N VAL A 126 -8.44 1.58 -22.77
CA VAL A 126 -9.01 0.23 -22.55
C VAL A 126 -7.98 -0.78 -22.06
N TRP A 127 -6.73 -0.71 -22.52
CA TRP A 127 -5.68 -1.63 -22.07
C TRP A 127 -5.32 -1.46 -20.59
N ILE A 128 -5.27 -0.20 -20.11
CA ILE A 128 -5.02 0.11 -18.69
C ILE A 128 -6.21 -0.36 -17.85
N ALA A 129 -7.43 -0.09 -18.32
CA ALA A 129 -8.67 -0.54 -17.68
C ALA A 129 -8.74 -2.07 -17.57
N ILE A 130 -8.37 -2.79 -18.64
CA ILE A 130 -8.34 -4.26 -18.66
C ILE A 130 -7.28 -4.79 -17.70
N MET A 131 -6.07 -4.22 -17.67
CA MET A 131 -4.99 -4.65 -16.78
C MET A 131 -5.36 -4.46 -15.30
N LEU A 132 -5.90 -3.29 -14.93
CA LEU A 132 -6.32 -2.98 -13.56
C LEU A 132 -7.59 -3.76 -13.18
N GLY A 133 -8.56 -3.84 -14.08
CA GLY A 133 -9.79 -4.61 -13.90
C GLY A 133 -9.51 -6.09 -13.71
N ALA A 134 -8.69 -6.70 -14.58
CA ALA A 134 -8.33 -8.12 -14.47
C ALA A 134 -7.58 -8.44 -13.18
N THR A 135 -6.74 -7.52 -12.70
CA THR A 135 -5.98 -7.72 -11.45
C THR A 135 -6.84 -7.53 -10.20
N LEU A 136 -7.71 -6.52 -10.16
CA LEU A 136 -8.71 -6.34 -9.09
C LEU A 136 -9.69 -7.51 -9.05
N VAL A 137 -10.36 -7.76 -10.17
CA VAL A 137 -11.38 -8.82 -10.29
C VAL A 137 -10.74 -10.18 -10.05
N GLY A 138 -9.58 -10.47 -10.65
CA GLY A 138 -8.87 -11.73 -10.44
C GLY A 138 -8.53 -12.00 -8.98
N SER A 139 -8.09 -10.97 -8.24
CA SER A 139 -7.71 -11.12 -6.82
C SER A 139 -8.88 -11.50 -5.91
N TYR A 140 -10.09 -11.04 -6.21
CA TYR A 140 -11.30 -11.31 -5.41
C TYR A 140 -12.22 -12.40 -6.00
N ILE A 141 -12.06 -12.76 -7.28
CA ILE A 141 -12.88 -13.80 -7.92
C ILE A 141 -12.18 -15.16 -7.97
N LEU A 142 -10.85 -15.22 -8.06
CA LEU A 142 -10.15 -16.51 -8.11
C LEU A 142 -10.34 -17.38 -6.85
N PRO A 143 -10.31 -16.84 -5.61
CA PRO A 143 -10.51 -17.65 -4.41
C PRO A 143 -11.86 -18.40 -4.36
N PRO A 144 -13.03 -17.78 -4.66
CA PRO A 144 -14.30 -18.52 -4.74
C PRO A 144 -14.35 -19.56 -5.85
N ILE A 145 -13.69 -19.32 -6.99
CA ILE A 145 -13.61 -20.31 -8.08
C ILE A 145 -12.86 -21.57 -7.60
N PHE A 146 -11.72 -21.40 -6.93
CA PHE A 146 -10.91 -22.55 -6.48
C PHE A 146 -11.52 -23.29 -5.28
N ASN A 147 -12.32 -22.60 -4.45
CA ASN A 147 -12.85 -23.15 -3.20
C ASN A 147 -14.38 -23.24 -3.15
N TRP A 148 -15.05 -23.35 -4.31
CA TRP A 148 -16.51 -23.30 -4.42
C TRP A 148 -17.26 -24.19 -3.41
N ASN A 149 -16.82 -25.45 -3.27
CA ASN A 149 -17.49 -26.43 -2.40
C ASN A 149 -17.13 -26.27 -0.91
N ARG A 150 -16.03 -25.58 -0.59
CA ARG A 150 -15.51 -25.45 0.78
C ARG A 150 -15.87 -24.11 1.43
N MET A 151 -16.28 -23.12 0.63
CA MET A 151 -16.43 -21.74 1.06
C MET A 151 -17.88 -21.28 1.11
N ASN A 152 -18.24 -20.57 2.18
CA ASN A 152 -19.50 -19.85 2.25
C ASN A 152 -19.41 -18.54 1.45
N LEU A 153 -19.97 -18.53 0.23
CA LEU A 153 -19.89 -17.39 -0.70
C LEU A 153 -20.41 -16.08 -0.08
N CYS A 154 -21.54 -16.11 0.64
CA CYS A 154 -22.09 -14.91 1.28
C CYS A 154 -21.11 -14.30 2.30
N LYS A 155 -20.48 -15.15 3.14
CA LYS A 155 -19.49 -14.68 4.13
C LYS A 155 -18.22 -14.16 3.44
N TYR A 156 -17.81 -14.80 2.35
CA TYR A 156 -16.66 -14.37 1.57
C TYR A 156 -16.87 -12.99 0.95
N PHE A 157 -17.96 -12.77 0.22
CA PHE A 157 -18.21 -11.47 -0.43
C PHE A 157 -18.41 -10.36 0.60
N PHE A 158 -19.10 -10.63 1.70
CA PHE A 158 -19.20 -9.67 2.81
C PHE A 158 -17.82 -9.33 3.39
N GLY A 159 -16.99 -10.35 3.63
CA GLY A 159 -15.61 -10.16 4.06
C GLY A 159 -14.74 -9.41 3.05
N ALA A 160 -14.94 -9.62 1.74
CA ALA A 160 -14.23 -8.93 0.68
C ALA A 160 -14.56 -7.43 0.66
N ILE A 161 -15.84 -7.06 0.82
CA ILE A 161 -16.26 -5.66 0.93
C ILE A 161 -15.61 -5.00 2.16
N ILE A 162 -15.64 -5.68 3.31
CA ILE A 162 -14.98 -5.18 4.53
C ILE A 162 -13.47 -5.04 4.32
N LEU A 163 -12.83 -5.99 3.62
CA LEU A 163 -11.40 -5.94 3.33
C LEU A 163 -11.05 -4.75 2.45
N VAL A 164 -11.85 -4.46 1.41
CA VAL A 164 -11.67 -3.27 0.56
C VAL A 164 -11.85 -2.01 1.41
N PHE A 165 -12.89 -1.95 2.24
CA PHE A 165 -13.13 -0.82 3.15
C PHE A 165 -11.98 -0.59 4.13
N LEU A 166 -11.37 -1.66 4.66
CA LEU A 166 -10.23 -1.59 5.57
C LEU A 166 -8.89 -1.44 4.86
N SER A 167 -8.82 -1.53 3.53
CA SER A 167 -7.56 -1.39 2.78
C SER A 167 -6.79 -0.09 3.10
N PRO A 168 -7.44 1.09 3.25
CA PRO A 168 -6.77 2.31 3.63
C PRO A 168 -6.31 2.31 5.09
N THR A 169 -6.92 1.51 5.95
CA THR A 169 -6.43 1.30 7.32
C THR A 169 -5.10 0.59 7.30
N TYR A 170 -4.94 -0.44 6.45
CA TYR A 170 -3.67 -1.13 6.29
C TYR A 170 -2.58 -0.22 5.71
N VAL A 171 -2.93 0.62 4.73
CA VAL A 171 -1.97 1.50 4.06
C VAL A 171 -1.67 2.75 4.88
N ASN A 172 -2.68 3.53 5.26
CA ASN A 172 -2.47 4.81 5.94
C ASN A 172 -2.25 4.60 7.43
N ILE A 173 -3.24 4.03 8.13
CA ILE A 173 -3.26 4.01 9.60
C ILE A 173 -2.11 3.17 10.15
N ILE A 174 -1.98 1.91 9.71
CA ILE A 174 -0.97 1.00 10.25
C ILE A 174 0.44 1.47 9.88
N ILE A 175 0.70 1.82 8.61
CA ILE A 175 2.05 2.23 8.19
C ILE A 175 2.46 3.54 8.87
N ILE A 176 1.59 4.56 8.89
CA ILE A 176 1.92 5.84 9.56
C ILE A 176 2.20 5.59 11.04
N TYR A 177 1.38 4.78 11.72
CA TYR A 177 1.60 4.47 13.12
C TYR A 177 2.92 3.73 13.33
N SER A 178 3.23 2.72 12.51
CA SER A 178 4.49 1.98 12.58
C SER A 178 5.71 2.88 12.36
N MET A 179 5.64 3.81 11.40
CA MET A 179 6.74 4.73 11.11
C MET A 179 6.93 5.77 12.23
N ALA A 180 5.84 6.26 12.83
CA ALA A 180 5.91 7.18 13.97
C ALA A 180 6.41 6.49 15.26
N ASN A 181 6.15 5.18 15.41
CA ASN A 181 6.39 4.42 16.64
C ASN A 181 7.52 3.37 16.53
N LEU A 182 8.55 3.62 15.72
CA LEU A 182 9.69 2.70 15.50
C LEU A 182 10.49 2.30 16.78
N HIS A 183 10.28 3.00 17.91
CA HIS A 183 10.96 2.73 19.18
C HIS A 183 10.56 1.41 19.85
N ASP A 184 9.40 0.85 19.50
CA ASP A 184 8.92 -0.42 20.07
C ASP A 184 9.64 -1.65 19.48
N VAL A 185 10.68 -1.43 18.65
CA VAL A 185 11.46 -2.49 17.99
C VAL A 185 12.73 -2.85 18.78
N SER A 186 13.09 -2.12 19.84
CA SER A 186 14.24 -2.47 20.69
C SER A 186 13.91 -3.63 21.63
N TRP A 187 13.87 -4.85 21.09
CA TRP A 187 13.83 -6.07 21.89
C TRP A 187 15.23 -6.37 22.48
N GLY A 188 15.27 -6.60 23.79
CA GLY A 188 16.19 -7.53 24.48
C GLY A 188 17.70 -7.21 24.48
N ASN A 189 18.27 -7.13 25.69
CA ASN A 189 19.69 -6.98 26.06
C ASN A 189 20.26 -5.56 26.06
N ARG A 190 19.60 -4.64 26.80
CA ARG A 190 20.26 -3.43 27.30
C ARG A 190 21.21 -3.82 28.44
N GLU A 191 22.42 -4.24 28.09
CA GLU A 191 23.56 -4.02 28.97
C GLU A 191 23.91 -2.54 28.84
N THR A 192 23.46 -1.70 29.79
CA THR A 192 23.77 -0.27 29.77
C THR A 192 24.90 0.02 30.75
N ASP A 193 26.06 0.37 30.21
CA ASP A 193 26.91 1.38 30.83
C ASP A 193 26.06 2.66 30.97
N GLU A 194 25.66 2.99 32.20
CA GLU A 194 24.76 4.11 32.54
C GLU A 194 25.26 5.45 31.98
N THR A 195 26.58 5.59 31.83
CA THR A 195 27.28 6.77 31.31
C THR A 195 26.94 7.10 29.85
N ASN A 196 26.60 6.10 29.02
CA ASN A 196 26.27 6.32 27.59
C ASN A 196 24.77 6.18 27.29
N ALA A 197 23.95 5.82 28.28
CA ALA A 197 22.53 5.53 28.09
C ALA A 197 21.72 6.75 27.63
N GLU A 198 21.99 7.93 28.19
CA GLU A 198 21.29 9.17 27.82
C GLU A 198 21.67 9.65 26.41
N ALA A 199 22.96 9.61 26.06
CA ALA A 199 23.44 9.98 24.74
C ALA A 199 22.86 9.05 23.65
N THR A 200 22.86 7.74 23.92
CA THR A 200 22.26 6.73 23.03
C THR A 200 20.76 6.95 22.86
N LYS A 201 20.05 7.27 23.95
CA LYS A 201 18.61 7.57 23.91
C LYS A 201 18.33 8.80 23.04
N ARG A 202 19.09 9.88 23.21
CA ARG A 202 18.95 11.10 22.40
C ARG A 202 19.25 10.84 20.92
N ALA A 203 20.29 10.07 20.62
CA ALA A 203 20.63 9.67 19.25
C ALA A 203 19.50 8.85 18.59
N LEU A 204 18.88 7.94 19.34
CA LEU A 204 17.73 7.16 18.87
C LEU A 204 16.50 8.04 18.62
N GLU A 205 16.21 8.98 19.52
CA GLU A 205 15.10 9.95 19.35
C GLU A 205 15.29 10.83 18.10
N GLN A 206 16.51 11.32 17.87
CA GLN A 206 16.86 12.07 16.66
C GLN A 206 16.73 11.22 15.39
N PHE A 207 17.27 9.99 15.41
CA PHE A 207 17.17 9.07 14.29
C PHE A 207 15.71 8.79 13.92
N ARG A 208 14.84 8.57 14.91
CA ARG A 208 13.41 8.32 14.70
C ARG A 208 12.71 9.51 14.05
N ALA A 209 12.96 10.72 14.55
CA ALA A 209 12.36 11.93 14.00
C ALA A 209 12.82 12.16 12.55
N LEU A 210 14.13 12.04 12.30
CA LEU A 210 14.70 12.17 10.96
C LEU A 210 14.13 11.12 10.01
N TYR A 211 14.07 9.86 10.45
CA TYR A 211 13.54 8.77 9.64
C TYR A 211 12.09 9.00 9.25
N LEU A 212 11.24 9.43 10.19
CA LEU A 212 9.84 9.75 9.91
C LEU A 212 9.72 10.91 8.90
N ILE A 213 10.53 11.97 9.06
CA ILE A 213 10.54 13.12 8.13
C ILE A 213 10.96 12.69 6.73
N VAL A 214 12.03 11.90 6.61
CA VAL A 214 12.51 11.37 5.32
C VAL A 214 11.44 10.48 4.68
N TRP A 215 10.78 9.64 5.47
CA TRP A 215 9.70 8.78 4.99
C TRP A 215 8.48 9.58 4.51
N ILE A 216 8.06 10.62 5.24
CA ILE A 216 6.99 11.53 4.82
C ILE A 216 7.40 12.23 3.51
N ALA A 217 8.61 12.78 3.43
CA ALA A 217 9.10 13.45 2.24
C ALA A 217 9.12 12.52 1.02
N ALA A 218 9.52 11.25 1.20
CA ALA A 218 9.49 10.25 0.14
C ALA A 218 8.06 9.97 -0.36
N ASN A 219 7.08 9.87 0.54
CA ASN A 219 5.68 9.66 0.16
C ASN A 219 5.08 10.88 -0.55
N VAL A 220 5.37 12.09 -0.07
CA VAL A 220 4.94 13.33 -0.72
C VAL A 220 5.56 13.45 -2.11
N ALA A 221 6.86 13.22 -2.24
CA ALA A 221 7.56 13.25 -3.53
C ALA A 221 7.00 12.21 -4.50
N TYR A 222 6.77 10.97 -4.04
CA TYR A 222 6.21 9.91 -4.87
C TYR A 222 4.78 10.22 -5.32
N GLY A 223 3.90 10.64 -4.40
CA GLY A 223 2.52 11.01 -4.71
C GLY A 223 2.45 12.17 -5.72
N TYR A 224 3.24 13.22 -5.50
CA TYR A 224 3.35 14.35 -6.42
C TYR A 224 3.88 13.92 -7.80
N THR A 225 4.89 13.05 -7.85
CA THR A 225 5.46 12.56 -9.11
C THR A 225 4.44 11.80 -9.94
N ILE A 226 3.61 10.95 -9.31
CA ILE A 226 2.55 10.21 -10.01
C ILE A 226 1.49 11.17 -10.58
N ILE A 227 1.05 12.14 -9.80
CA ILE A 227 0.07 13.14 -10.23
C ILE A 227 0.66 13.94 -11.41
N TYR A 228 1.88 14.45 -11.26
CA TYR A 228 2.58 15.21 -12.30
C TYR A 228 2.76 14.44 -13.61
N ILE A 229 3.14 13.16 -13.55
CA ILE A 229 3.27 12.28 -14.73
C ILE A 229 1.92 12.13 -15.44
N THR A 230 0.84 12.08 -14.67
CA THR A 230 -0.53 11.92 -15.19
C THR A 230 -1.02 13.22 -15.84
N ASP A 231 -0.86 14.36 -15.16
CA ASP A 231 -1.27 15.68 -15.67
C ASP A 231 -0.51 16.09 -16.94
N THR A 232 0.76 15.70 -17.04
CA THR A 232 1.58 15.95 -18.24
C THR A 232 1.31 14.96 -19.38
N ASN A 233 0.31 14.08 -19.23
CA ASN A 233 -0.08 13.07 -20.21
C ASN A 233 1.10 12.23 -20.72
N GLN A 234 2.06 11.92 -19.83
CA GLN A 234 3.19 11.06 -20.17
C GLN A 234 2.80 9.59 -20.18
N THR A 235 2.04 9.20 -21.21
CA THR A 235 1.44 7.87 -21.39
C THR A 235 2.43 6.71 -21.24
N PHE A 236 3.67 6.90 -21.67
CA PHE A 236 4.73 5.90 -21.54
C PHE A 236 5.05 5.56 -20.07
N PHE A 237 5.18 6.57 -19.20
CA PHE A 237 5.49 6.35 -17.78
C PHE A 237 4.28 5.78 -17.03
N VAL A 238 3.07 6.24 -17.35
CA VAL A 238 1.82 5.69 -16.82
C VAL A 238 1.69 4.20 -17.18
N LEU A 239 2.04 3.83 -18.42
CA LEU A 239 2.04 2.43 -18.86
C LEU A 239 3.07 1.60 -18.08
N ILE A 240 4.30 2.08 -17.90
CA ILE A 240 5.34 1.38 -17.11
C ILE A 240 4.85 1.13 -15.68
N LEU A 241 4.32 2.17 -15.01
CA LEU A 241 3.80 2.04 -13.65
C LEU A 241 2.64 1.04 -13.58
N THR A 242 1.72 1.10 -14.56
CA THR A 242 0.58 0.18 -14.64
C THR A 242 1.05 -1.26 -14.82
N VAL A 243 1.98 -1.52 -15.74
CA VAL A 243 2.55 -2.85 -16.00
C VAL A 243 3.31 -3.37 -14.78
N PHE A 244 4.04 -2.49 -14.09
CA PHE A 244 4.74 -2.84 -12.86
C PHE A 244 3.75 -3.28 -11.76
N VAL A 245 2.73 -2.47 -11.48
CA VAL A 245 1.72 -2.76 -10.44
C VAL A 245 0.90 -4.00 -10.80
N SER A 246 0.42 -4.08 -12.04
CA SER A 246 -0.36 -5.24 -12.50
C SER A 246 0.48 -6.51 -12.52
N GLY A 247 1.76 -6.41 -12.88
CA GLY A 247 2.73 -7.50 -12.85
C GLY A 247 2.93 -8.06 -11.44
N GLN A 248 3.04 -7.22 -10.41
CA GLN A 248 3.13 -7.67 -9.02
C GLN A 248 1.89 -8.49 -8.59
N VAL A 249 0.70 -8.04 -8.98
CA VAL A 249 -0.54 -8.77 -8.69
C VAL A 249 -0.61 -10.06 -9.50
N LEU A 250 -0.24 -10.03 -10.77
CA LEU A 250 -0.27 -11.19 -11.65
C LEU A 250 0.64 -12.32 -11.16
N ILE A 251 1.81 -12.00 -10.60
CA ILE A 251 2.67 -13.00 -9.94
C ILE A 251 1.92 -13.72 -8.81
N LYS A 252 1.14 -13.01 -7.98
CA LYS A 252 0.31 -13.62 -6.92
C LYS A 252 -0.76 -14.54 -7.52
N LEU A 253 -1.44 -14.08 -8.57
CA LEU A 253 -2.52 -14.86 -9.21
C LEU A 253 -1.99 -16.14 -9.85
N VAL A 254 -0.88 -16.06 -10.59
CA VAL A 254 -0.23 -17.23 -11.20
C VAL A 254 0.26 -18.18 -10.11
N SER A 255 0.88 -17.67 -9.04
CA SER A 255 1.33 -18.49 -7.91
C SER A 255 0.17 -19.21 -7.23
N ALA A 256 -1.00 -18.56 -7.08
CA ALA A 256 -2.19 -19.17 -6.53
C ALA A 256 -2.73 -20.31 -7.41
N VAL A 257 -2.73 -20.13 -8.74
CA VAL A 257 -3.12 -21.18 -9.70
C VAL A 257 -2.17 -22.38 -9.61
N ILE A 258 -0.85 -22.13 -9.60
CA ILE A 258 0.16 -23.18 -9.48
C ILE A 258 -0.01 -23.96 -8.16
N TYR A 259 -0.20 -23.24 -7.05
CA TYR A 259 -0.41 -23.85 -5.74
C TYR A 259 -1.66 -24.73 -5.71
N PHE A 260 -2.76 -24.28 -6.30
CA PHE A 260 -4.00 -25.06 -6.38
C PHE A 260 -3.81 -26.39 -7.11
N PHE A 261 -3.10 -26.38 -8.25
CA PHE A 261 -2.80 -27.63 -8.97
C PHE A 261 -1.84 -28.51 -8.18
N TYR A 262 -0.82 -27.92 -7.54
CA TYR A 262 0.10 -28.68 -6.70
C TYR A 262 -0.62 -29.41 -5.56
N GLU A 263 -1.51 -28.73 -4.82
CA GLU A 263 -2.29 -29.34 -3.72
C GLU A 263 -3.26 -30.42 -4.23
N LYS A 264 -3.78 -30.29 -5.46
CA LYS A 264 -4.72 -31.27 -6.00
C LYS A 264 -4.04 -32.57 -6.45
N TYR A 265 -2.78 -32.50 -6.87
CA TYR A 265 -2.04 -33.63 -7.46
C TYR A 265 -0.97 -34.23 -6.54
N THR A 266 -0.83 -33.71 -5.30
CA THR A 266 0.09 -34.23 -4.28
C THR A 266 -0.71 -34.65 -3.05
#